data_AF-A0A0D8L692-F1
#
_entry.id   AF-A0A0D8L692-F1
#
_cell.length_a   1.000
_cell.length_b   1.000
_cell.length_c   1.000
_cell.angle_alpha   90.00
_cell.angle_beta   90.00
_cell.angle_gamma   90.00
#
_symmetry.space_group_name_H-M   'P 1'
#
loop_
_entity.id
_entity.type
_entity.pdbx_description
1 polymer ?
#
loop_
_entity_poly.entity_id
_entity_poly.type
_entity_poly.pdbx_seq_one_letter_code
_entity_poly.pdbx_strand_id
1 'polypeptide(L)'
;MRSVLTAFVLFLFTLTTVHAADTGWIEMPHNDHARVRVTSDQWKDGKLRLLLAVELQPGWKTYWQSPGEGGVAPELTWQETSADTQWFWPAPQRFDVAGLSTQG
;
A
#
# COMPACT_ATOMS: atom_id res chain seq x y z
N MET A 1 43.76 -24.04 1.01
CA MET A 1 43.40 -22.66 1.40
C MET A 1 42.78 -21.86 0.25
N ARG A 2 43.40 -21.78 -0.95
CA ARG A 2 42.82 -21.04 -2.11
C ARG A 2 41.39 -21.49 -2.50
N SER A 3 41.13 -22.79 -2.55
CA SER A 3 39.81 -23.36 -2.90
C SER A 3 38.69 -23.03 -1.92
N VAL A 4 39.00 -22.96 -0.61
CA VAL A 4 38.04 -22.54 0.43
C VAL A 4 37.70 -21.06 0.30
N LEU A 5 38.70 -20.23 -0.01
CA LEU A 5 38.51 -18.79 -0.24
C LEU A 5 37.64 -18.53 -1.47
N THR A 6 37.83 -19.28 -2.57
CA THR A 6 37.01 -19.16 -3.77
C THR A 6 35.57 -19.60 -3.53
N ALA A 7 35.35 -20.69 -2.79
CA ALA A 7 34.00 -21.15 -2.43
C ALA A 7 33.26 -20.14 -1.53
N PHE A 8 33.97 -19.51 -0.59
CA PHE A 8 33.42 -18.48 0.28
C PHE A 8 32.99 -17.22 -0.49
N VAL A 9 33.79 -16.79 -1.48
CA VAL A 9 33.46 -15.65 -2.35
C VAL A 9 32.25 -15.95 -3.24
N LEU A 10 32.14 -17.16 -3.79
CA LEU A 10 30.96 -17.55 -4.59
C LEU A 10 29.68 -17.63 -3.75
N PHE A 11 29.77 -18.09 -2.50
CA PHE A 11 28.64 -18.10 -1.56
C PHE A 11 28.14 -16.68 -1.24
N LEU A 12 29.06 -15.73 -1.04
CA LEU A 12 28.73 -14.32 -0.82
C LEU A 12 27.99 -13.66 -1.99
N PHE A 13 28.24 -14.09 -3.24
CA PHE A 13 27.54 -13.57 -4.42
C PHE A 13 26.09 -14.05 -4.56
N THR A 14 25.67 -15.10 -3.85
CA THR A 14 24.29 -15.62 -3.91
C THR A 14 23.33 -14.92 -2.94
N LEU A 15 23.82 -14.02 -2.10
CA LEU A 15 23.04 -13.31 -1.08
C LEU A 15 22.32 -12.07 -1.62
N THR A 16 22.12 -11.93 -2.93
CA THR A 16 21.37 -10.80 -3.48
C THR A 16 19.90 -10.94 -3.09
N THR A 17 19.47 -10.20 -2.06
CA THR A 17 18.07 -10.08 -1.70
C THR A 17 17.37 -9.14 -2.66
N VAL A 18 16.36 -9.64 -3.38
CA VAL A 18 15.43 -8.78 -4.10
C VAL A 18 14.39 -8.30 -3.09
N HIS A 19 14.40 -7.01 -2.77
CA HIS A 19 13.40 -6.39 -1.92
C HIS A 19 12.33 -5.72 -2.77
N ALA A 20 11.07 -6.04 -2.47
CA ALA A 20 9.94 -5.18 -2.83
C ALA A 20 10.17 -3.79 -2.21
N ALA A 21 9.82 -2.71 -2.92
CA ALA A 21 9.93 -1.38 -2.33
C ALA A 21 8.81 -1.21 -1.29
N ASP A 22 9.14 -0.59 -0.17
CA ASP A 22 8.25 -0.50 0.99
C ASP A 22 8.47 0.82 1.70
N THR A 23 7.39 1.58 1.92
CA THR A 23 7.45 2.84 2.67
C THR A 23 7.61 2.64 4.17
N GLY A 24 7.35 1.43 4.67
CA GLY A 24 7.03 1.21 6.08
C GLY A 24 5.67 1.82 6.45
N TRP A 25 5.29 1.70 7.72
CA TRP A 25 4.10 2.39 8.24
C TRP A 25 4.37 3.88 8.38
N ILE A 26 3.52 4.68 7.75
CA ILE A 26 3.50 6.13 7.81
C ILE A 26 2.34 6.54 8.73
N GLU A 27 2.68 7.34 9.72
CA GLU A 27 1.74 7.99 10.64
C GLU A 27 1.82 9.51 10.44
N MET A 28 0.70 10.20 10.59
CA MET A 28 0.65 11.65 10.46
C MET A 28 0.51 12.28 11.84
N PRO A 29 1.26 13.36 12.19
CA PRO A 29 1.22 13.96 13.52
C PRO A 29 -0.18 14.40 14.01
N HIS A 30 -1.10 14.65 13.07
CA HIS A 30 -2.47 15.09 13.35
C HIS A 30 -3.54 14.06 12.96
N ASN A 31 -3.14 12.81 12.76
CA ASN A 31 -4.04 11.67 12.56
C ASN A 31 -3.47 10.47 13.31
N ASP A 32 -3.88 10.33 14.56
CA ASP A 32 -3.49 9.22 15.45
C ASP A 32 -4.39 7.98 15.28
N HIS A 33 -5.42 8.06 14.44
CA HIS A 33 -6.41 7.00 14.25
C HIS A 33 -6.19 6.16 12.99
N ALA A 34 -5.25 6.56 12.13
CA ALA A 34 -4.93 5.86 10.90
C ALA A 34 -3.44 5.82 10.64
N ARG A 35 -2.98 4.70 10.08
CA ARG A 35 -1.64 4.57 9.49
C ARG A 35 -1.73 3.93 8.12
N VAL A 36 -0.81 4.30 7.25
CA VAL A 36 -0.79 3.82 5.86
C VAL A 36 0.56 3.23 5.51
N ARG A 37 0.59 2.25 4.62
CA ARG A 37 1.81 1.67 4.08
C ARG A 37 1.60 1.35 2.61
N VAL A 38 2.58 1.68 1.78
CA VAL A 38 2.60 1.31 0.38
C VAL A 38 3.75 0.34 0.15
N THR A 39 3.43 -0.82 -0.42
CA THR A 39 4.42 -1.77 -0.92
C THR A 39 4.28 -1.93 -2.41
N SER A 40 5.39 -2.15 -3.10
CA SER A 40 5.42 -2.34 -4.55
C SER A 40 6.13 -3.62 -4.95
N ASP A 41 5.62 -4.23 -6.01
CA ASP A 41 6.26 -5.37 -6.66
C ASP A 41 6.21 -5.20 -8.17
N GLN A 42 7.27 -5.62 -8.84
CA GLN A 42 7.30 -5.63 -10.29
C GLN A 42 6.55 -6.87 -10.78
N TRP A 43 5.43 -6.63 -11.44
CA TRP A 43 4.64 -7.72 -12.01
C TRP A 43 5.20 -8.15 -13.37
N LYS A 44 4.73 -9.32 -13.81
CA LYS A 44 4.93 -9.77 -15.19
C LYS A 44 4.43 -8.69 -16.15
N ASP A 45 5.11 -8.56 -17.30
CA ASP A 45 4.79 -7.59 -18.35
C ASP A 45 5.20 -6.14 -18.06
N GLY A 46 6.09 -5.91 -17.09
CA GLY A 46 6.66 -4.58 -16.81
C GLY A 46 5.72 -3.62 -16.09
N LYS A 47 4.55 -4.10 -15.63
CA LYS A 47 3.61 -3.32 -14.83
C LYS A 47 4.04 -3.30 -13.37
N LEU A 48 3.97 -2.13 -12.74
CA LEU A 48 4.16 -2.00 -11.31
C LEU A 48 2.83 -2.31 -10.59
N ARG A 49 2.87 -3.19 -9.59
CA ARG A 49 1.74 -3.37 -8.67
C ARG A 49 2.06 -2.67 -7.37
N LEU A 50 1.03 -2.02 -6.82
CA LEU A 50 1.09 -1.35 -5.55
C LEU A 50 0.00 -1.93 -4.65
N LEU A 51 0.35 -2.13 -3.39
CA LEU A 51 -0.58 -2.45 -2.33
C LEU A 51 -0.58 -1.30 -1.33
N LEU A 52 -1.71 -0.60 -1.23
CA LEU A 52 -1.99 0.37 -0.19
C LEU A 52 -2.66 -0.34 0.97
N ALA A 53 -1.96 -0.47 2.09
CA ALA A 53 -2.53 -0.92 3.36
C ALA A 53 -2.95 0.30 4.18
N VAL A 54 -4.17 0.27 4.69
CA VAL A 54 -4.73 1.28 5.60
C VAL A 54 -5.17 0.55 6.86
N GLU A 55 -4.58 0.90 8.00
CA GLU A 55 -5.00 0.42 9.31
C GLU A 55 -5.67 1.54 10.07
N LEU A 56 -6.86 1.25 10.61
CA LEU A 56 -7.71 2.19 11.32
C LEU A 56 -7.90 1.70 12.75
N GLN A 57 -7.92 2.64 13.71
CA GLN A 57 -8.31 2.34 15.08
C GLN A 57 -9.80 1.90 15.16
N PRO A 58 -10.20 1.17 16.20
CA PRO A 58 -11.60 0.74 16.36
C PRO A 58 -12.61 1.90 16.25
N GLY A 59 -13.68 1.69 15.49
CA GLY A 59 -14.74 2.68 15.27
C GLY A 59 -14.50 3.58 14.05
N TRP A 60 -13.24 3.76 13.64
CA TRP A 60 -12.88 4.54 12.45
C TRP A 60 -13.12 3.78 11.15
N LYS A 61 -13.44 4.53 10.10
CA LYS A 61 -13.79 4.03 8.77
C LYS A 61 -13.12 4.92 7.73
N THR A 62 -12.82 4.33 6.58
CA THR A 62 -12.51 5.08 5.35
C THR A 62 -13.64 4.87 4.36
N TYR A 63 -13.56 5.50 3.19
CA TYR A 63 -14.63 5.51 2.22
C TYR A 63 -14.32 4.68 0.98
N TRP A 64 -15.37 4.12 0.39
CA TRP A 64 -15.34 3.47 -0.90
C TRP A 64 -15.41 4.51 -2.03
N GLN A 65 -15.23 4.05 -3.28
CA GLN A 65 -15.25 4.91 -4.47
C GLN A 65 -16.52 5.76 -4.57
N SER A 66 -17.68 5.18 -4.22
CA SER A 66 -18.94 5.89 -4.09
C SER A 66 -19.29 6.00 -2.60
N PRO A 67 -18.85 7.07 -1.91
CA PRO A 67 -18.76 7.10 -0.45
C PRO A 67 -20.13 7.20 0.25
N GLY A 68 -21.17 7.64 -0.45
CA GLY A 68 -22.48 7.95 0.14
C GLY A 68 -22.54 9.38 0.69
N GLU A 69 -23.44 9.63 1.61
CA GLU A 69 -23.75 10.98 2.11
C GLU A 69 -22.61 11.54 2.97
N GLY A 70 -22.09 12.72 2.61
CA GLY A 70 -21.07 13.44 3.40
C GLY A 70 -19.66 12.84 3.38
N GLY A 71 -19.44 11.73 2.66
CA GLY A 71 -18.13 11.09 2.55
C GLY A 71 -17.30 11.57 1.38
N VAL A 72 -15.99 11.31 1.43
CA VAL A 72 -15.02 11.65 0.37
C VAL A 72 -14.16 10.43 0.07
N ALA A 73 -14.17 9.97 -1.18
CA ALA A 73 -13.35 8.84 -1.58
C ALA A 73 -11.85 9.18 -1.44
N PRO A 74 -11.00 8.23 -1.01
CA PRO A 74 -9.56 8.44 -1.00
C PRO A 74 -9.02 8.57 -2.43
N GLU A 75 -8.04 9.45 -2.60
CA GLU A 75 -7.38 9.71 -3.87
C GLU A 75 -5.87 9.53 -3.74
N LEU A 76 -5.22 9.14 -4.84
CA LEU A 76 -3.77 9.01 -4.92
C LEU A 76 -3.26 9.85 -6.08
N THR A 77 -2.39 10.80 -5.77
CA THR A 77 -1.80 11.73 -6.73
C THR A 77 -0.34 11.39 -6.97
N TRP A 78 0.02 11.22 -8.23
CA TRP A 78 1.40 10.96 -8.67
C TRP A 78 2.13 12.26 -8.98
N GLN A 79 3.42 12.34 -8.64
CA GLN A 79 4.25 13.53 -8.89
C GLN A 79 4.79 13.59 -10.32
N GLU A 80 5.13 12.44 -10.91
CA GLU A 80 5.59 12.30 -12.30
C GLU A 80 4.40 11.88 -13.21
N THR A 81 4.57 12.06 -14.52
CA THR A 81 3.52 12.00 -15.57
C THR A 81 2.45 10.94 -15.35
N SER A 82 1.19 11.28 -15.65
CA SER A 82 -0.03 10.46 -15.53
C SER A 82 0.20 8.97 -15.77
N ALA A 83 0.55 8.25 -14.70
CA ALA A 83 0.61 6.80 -14.74
C ALA A 83 -0.81 6.32 -14.99
N ASP A 84 -1.04 5.59 -16.09
CA ASP A 84 -2.29 4.88 -16.32
C ASP A 84 -2.47 3.88 -15.18
N THR A 85 -3.28 4.27 -14.20
CA THR A 85 -3.38 3.59 -12.91
C THR A 85 -4.78 2.99 -12.80
N GLN A 86 -4.83 1.68 -12.63
CA GLN A 86 -6.06 0.99 -12.29
C GLN A 86 -6.14 0.77 -10.78
N TRP A 87 -7.09 1.44 -10.13
CA TRP A 87 -7.40 1.17 -8.72
C TRP A 87 -8.37 0.00 -8.59
N PHE A 88 -7.96 -1.05 -7.89
CA PHE A 88 -8.82 -2.18 -7.54
C PHE A 88 -9.48 -1.94 -6.19
N TRP A 89 -10.74 -1.53 -6.19
CA TRP A 89 -11.49 -1.29 -4.96
C TRP A 89 -11.94 -2.62 -4.34
N PRO A 90 -11.67 -2.85 -3.04
CA PRO A 90 -12.27 -3.97 -2.32
C PRO A 90 -13.82 -3.87 -2.32
N ALA A 91 -14.49 -5.00 -2.09
CA ALA A 91 -15.93 -4.99 -1.87
C ALA A 91 -16.24 -4.20 -0.59
N PRO A 92 -17.12 -3.18 -0.64
CA PRO A 92 -17.39 -2.33 0.50
C PRO A 92 -18.37 -2.97 1.49
N GLN A 93 -18.42 -2.39 2.68
CA GLN A 93 -19.49 -2.53 3.64
C GLN A 93 -20.27 -1.22 3.76
N ARG A 94 -21.53 -1.32 4.15
CA ARG A 94 -22.37 -0.16 4.45
C ARG A 94 -22.27 0.17 5.94
N PHE A 95 -22.23 1.46 6.24
CA PHE A 95 -22.26 1.99 7.59
C PHE A 95 -23.35 3.05 7.72
N ASP A 96 -24.09 3.01 8.82
CA ASP A 96 -25.06 4.04 9.17
C ASP A 96 -24.61 4.68 10.49
N VAL A 97 -24.22 5.95 10.47
CA VAL A 97 -23.66 6.68 11.62
C VAL A 97 -24.32 8.05 11.73
N ALA A 98 -24.88 8.38 12.89
CA ALA A 98 -25.56 9.65 13.15
C ALA A 98 -26.66 10.01 12.12
N GLY A 99 -27.31 8.99 11.53
CA GLY A 99 -28.34 9.17 10.51
C GLY A 99 -27.82 9.29 9.07
N LEU A 100 -26.50 9.29 8.87
CA LEU A 100 -25.86 9.31 7.55
C LEU A 100 -25.50 7.89 7.12
N SER A 101 -25.76 7.59 5.84
CA SER A 101 -25.42 6.31 5.21
C SER A 101 -24.18 6.46 4.34
N THR A 102 -23.13 5.70 4.64
CA THR A 102 -21.87 5.70 3.90
C THR A 102 -21.45 4.28 3.51
N GLN A 103 -20.50 4.17 2.59
CA GLN A 103 -19.92 2.90 2.14
C GLN A 103 -18.40 2.98 2.19
N GLY A 104 -17.74 1.90 2.63
CA GLY A 104 -16.29 1.85 2.86
C GLY A 104 -15.74 0.47 3.13
#